data_AF-A0A174KHT8-F1
#
_entry.id   AF-A0A174KHT8-F1
#
_cell.length_a   1.000
_cell.length_b   1.000
_cell.length_c   1.000
_cell.angle_alpha   90.00
_cell.angle_beta   90.00
_cell.angle_gamma   90.00
#
_symmetry.space_group_name_H-M   'P 1'
#
loop_
_entity.id
_entity.type
_entity.pdbx_description
1 polymer ?
#
loop_
_entity_poly.entity_id
_entity_poly.type
_entity_poly.pdbx_seq_one_letter_code
_entity_poly.pdbx_strand_id
1 'polypeptide(L)'
;MPTTYAHYRFGKDVISALPRPLEKAVENNRELFDIGLHGPDILFYYKALKSNPVSGQGYALHDKMADQFFSHAAEIISKTDDSAAARAYMYGFICHFALDSECHKYIEKMIQVSGISHSEIEMEFDRYLLTGDHINPVTYFSAKHIHPTMENAKVIAPFFEDLSVDTVKKALSSMITYHKLLLAPGQKKRKLVFGAMKVMGKYDSMHGMVMSEEANPQCENYCLLLKKLYAGAVPLAADLIIKFQKVLFQDAELPVRFHETFGAGEDWKELPL
;
A
#
# COMPACT_ATOMS: atom_id res chain seq x y z
N MET A 1 2.34 5.41 5.93
CA MET A 1 0.93 5.47 5.44
C MET A 1 1.14 5.66 3.96
N PRO A 2 1.33 4.55 3.25
CA PRO A 2 2.27 4.54 2.15
C PRO A 2 1.77 5.25 0.92
N THR A 3 2.74 5.49 0.05
CA THR A 3 2.59 6.01 -1.31
C THR A 3 1.52 5.30 -2.12
N THR A 4 0.38 5.96 -2.27
CA THR A 4 -0.78 5.40 -2.98
C THR A 4 -0.52 5.22 -4.48
N TYR A 5 0.26 6.11 -5.10
CA TYR A 5 0.57 6.00 -6.53
C TYR A 5 1.66 4.96 -6.81
N ALA A 6 2.69 4.89 -5.97
CA ALA A 6 3.79 3.94 -6.14
C ALA A 6 3.26 2.50 -6.15
N HIS A 7 2.41 2.12 -5.19
CA HIS A 7 1.77 0.80 -5.20
C HIS A 7 0.88 0.57 -6.42
N TYR A 8 0.07 1.56 -6.80
CA TYR A 8 -0.77 1.46 -7.99
C TYR A 8 0.05 1.23 -9.27
N ARG A 9 1.11 2.02 -9.45
CA ARG A 9 2.01 1.91 -10.60
C ARG A 9 2.82 0.61 -10.56
N PHE A 10 3.25 0.18 -9.39
CA PHE A 10 3.91 -1.10 -9.13
C PHE A 10 3.04 -2.27 -9.56
N GLY A 11 1.78 -2.29 -9.14
CA GLY A 11 0.82 -3.30 -9.55
C GLY A 11 0.69 -3.42 -11.07
N LYS A 12 0.73 -2.31 -11.81
CA LYS A 12 0.72 -2.33 -13.29
C LYS A 12 1.97 -2.95 -13.90
N ASP A 13 3.14 -2.72 -13.31
CA ASP A 13 4.39 -3.38 -13.73
C ASP A 13 4.35 -4.88 -13.45
N VAL A 14 3.89 -5.27 -12.26
CA VAL A 14 3.76 -6.67 -11.87
C VAL A 14 2.79 -7.40 -12.80
N ILE A 15 1.61 -6.83 -13.07
CA ILE A 15 0.65 -7.39 -14.04
C ILE A 15 1.32 -7.65 -15.40
N SER A 16 2.13 -6.71 -15.88
CA SER A 16 2.84 -6.83 -17.16
C SER A 16 3.93 -7.90 -17.14
N ALA A 17 4.45 -8.26 -15.96
CA ALA A 17 5.43 -9.32 -15.77
C ALA A 17 4.81 -10.71 -15.53
N LEU A 18 3.49 -10.79 -15.31
CA LEU A 18 2.80 -12.07 -15.08
C LEU A 18 2.64 -12.88 -16.37
N PRO A 19 2.60 -14.23 -16.28
CA PRO A 19 2.13 -15.07 -17.38
C PRO A 19 0.72 -14.67 -17.83
N ARG A 20 0.46 -14.69 -19.14
CA ARG A 20 -0.82 -14.27 -19.75
C ARG A 20 -2.09 -14.80 -19.05
N PRO A 21 -2.17 -16.06 -18.59
CA PRO A 21 -3.36 -16.52 -17.87
C PRO A 21 -3.59 -15.81 -16.53
N LEU A 22 -2.51 -15.51 -15.77
CA LEU A 22 -2.58 -14.80 -14.51
C LEU A 22 -2.87 -13.31 -14.72
N GLU A 23 -2.23 -12.68 -15.70
CA GLU A 23 -2.54 -11.31 -16.13
C GLU A 23 -4.05 -11.15 -16.40
N LYS A 24 -4.63 -12.04 -17.22
CA LYS A 24 -6.08 -12.02 -17.52
C LYS A 24 -6.94 -12.24 -16.28
N ALA A 25 -6.53 -13.14 -15.38
CA ALA A 25 -7.27 -13.40 -14.15
C ALA A 25 -7.31 -12.17 -13.23
N VAL A 26 -6.20 -11.43 -13.14
CA VAL A 26 -6.12 -10.16 -12.42
C VAL A 26 -6.97 -9.08 -13.09
N GLU A 27 -6.84 -8.90 -14.41
CA GLU A 27 -7.58 -7.86 -15.13
C GLU A 27 -9.11 -8.08 -15.09
N ASN A 28 -9.57 -9.34 -15.06
CA ASN A 28 -10.99 -9.66 -14.89
C ASN A 28 -11.56 -9.24 -13.52
N ASN A 29 -10.72 -9.03 -12.51
CA ASN A 29 -11.09 -8.61 -11.16
C ASN A 29 -10.27 -7.39 -10.73
N ARG A 30 -10.05 -6.46 -11.68
CA ARG A 30 -9.09 -5.38 -11.56
C ARG A 30 -9.30 -4.50 -10.33
N GLU A 31 -10.55 -4.19 -10.00
CA GLU A 31 -10.87 -3.34 -8.84
C GLU A 31 -10.35 -3.94 -7.53
N LEU A 32 -10.50 -5.25 -7.33
CA LEU A 32 -10.08 -5.92 -6.11
C LEU A 32 -8.56 -6.02 -6.03
N PHE A 33 -7.89 -6.31 -7.16
CA PHE A 33 -6.44 -6.23 -7.22
C PHE A 33 -5.95 -4.83 -6.85
N ASP A 34 -6.51 -3.79 -7.47
CA ASP A 34 -6.15 -2.40 -7.23
C ASP A 34 -6.43 -1.94 -5.78
N ILE A 35 -7.46 -2.47 -5.11
CA ILE A 35 -7.68 -2.27 -3.67
C ILE A 35 -6.64 -3.05 -2.85
N GLY A 36 -6.31 -4.28 -3.25
CA GLY A 36 -5.29 -5.11 -2.62
C GLY A 36 -3.90 -4.49 -2.63
N LEU A 37 -3.59 -3.62 -3.59
CA LEU A 37 -2.32 -2.87 -3.64
C LEU A 37 -2.08 -1.95 -2.44
N HIS A 38 -3.09 -1.70 -1.60
CA HIS A 38 -2.96 -0.96 -0.33
C HIS A 38 -2.85 -1.87 0.88
N GLY A 39 -2.78 -3.19 0.69
CA GLY A 39 -2.63 -4.18 1.75
C GLY A 39 -3.49 -3.89 2.99
N PRO A 40 -2.90 -3.86 4.20
CA PRO A 40 -3.61 -3.55 5.43
C PRO A 40 -3.84 -2.04 5.66
N ASP A 41 -3.29 -1.14 4.83
CA ASP A 41 -3.39 0.31 5.03
C ASP A 41 -4.81 0.84 4.91
N ILE A 42 -5.67 0.14 4.17
CA ILE A 42 -7.10 0.49 4.07
C ILE A 42 -7.72 0.64 5.47
N LEU A 43 -7.21 -0.11 6.46
CA LEU A 43 -7.71 -0.11 7.83
C LEU A 43 -7.36 1.18 8.59
N PHE A 44 -6.28 1.88 8.22
CA PHE A 44 -5.88 3.14 8.85
C PHE A 44 -6.88 4.27 8.63
N TYR A 45 -7.67 4.18 7.56
CA TYR A 45 -8.68 5.18 7.24
C TYR A 45 -9.99 5.00 8.01
N TYR A 46 -10.21 3.85 8.66
CA TYR A 46 -11.40 3.68 9.49
C TYR A 46 -11.28 4.50 10.78
N LYS A 47 -12.12 5.53 10.92
CA LYS A 47 -12.14 6.45 12.07
C LYS A 47 -10.74 7.01 12.41
N ALA A 48 -9.95 7.35 11.39
CA ALA A 48 -8.53 7.71 11.46
C ALA A 48 -8.14 8.83 12.47
N LEU A 49 -9.11 9.63 12.94
CA LEU A 49 -8.86 10.66 13.94
C LEU A 49 -8.63 10.10 15.36
N LYS A 50 -8.96 8.84 15.61
CA LYS A 50 -8.80 8.17 16.92
C LYS A 50 -8.29 6.74 16.74
N SER A 51 -7.43 6.31 17.66
CA SER A 51 -7.05 4.89 17.76
C SER A 51 -8.30 4.03 17.95
N ASN A 52 -8.36 2.92 17.25
CA ASN A 52 -9.46 1.98 17.30
C ASN A 52 -8.98 0.57 16.91
N PRO A 53 -9.73 -0.50 17.23
CA PRO A 53 -9.31 -1.87 16.95
C PRO A 53 -9.03 -2.15 15.47
N VAL A 54 -9.74 -1.50 14.54
CA VAL A 54 -9.58 -1.70 13.10
C VAL A 54 -8.23 -1.18 12.63
N SER A 55 -7.89 0.08 12.96
CA SER A 55 -6.55 0.62 12.66
C SER A 55 -5.44 -0.14 13.39
N GLY A 56 -5.74 -0.65 14.60
CA GLY A 56 -4.84 -1.50 15.38
C GLY A 56 -4.46 -2.80 14.67
N GLN A 57 -5.39 -3.45 13.98
CA GLN A 57 -5.07 -4.62 13.13
C GLN A 57 -4.14 -4.24 11.98
N GLY A 58 -4.34 -3.07 11.36
CA GLY A 58 -3.44 -2.57 10.31
C GLY A 58 -2.01 -2.44 10.81
N TYR A 59 -1.80 -1.85 11.99
CA TYR A 59 -0.46 -1.74 12.60
C TYR A 59 0.11 -3.11 12.96
N ALA A 60 -0.69 -3.98 13.58
CA ALA A 60 -0.25 -5.31 13.97
C ALA A 60 0.18 -6.18 12.77
N LEU A 61 -0.45 -6.03 11.61
CA LEU A 61 -0.06 -6.74 10.39
C LEU A 61 1.30 -6.26 9.85
N HIS A 62 1.64 -4.98 10.04
CA HIS A 62 2.95 -4.47 9.63
C HIS A 62 4.10 -4.98 10.50
N ASP A 63 3.82 -5.26 11.78
CA ASP A 63 4.82 -5.70 12.76
C ASP A 63 5.00 -7.23 12.83
N LYS A 64 4.00 -8.00 12.42
CA LYS A 64 4.03 -9.46 12.42
C LYS A 64 4.65 -10.02 11.14
N MET A 65 5.11 -11.27 11.22
CA MET A 65 5.51 -12.03 10.03
C MET A 65 4.30 -12.23 9.11
N ALA A 66 4.47 -11.92 7.84
CA ALA A 66 3.38 -11.91 6.87
C ALA A 66 2.89 -13.33 6.52
N ASP A 67 3.70 -14.35 6.76
CA ASP A 67 3.37 -15.76 6.55
C ASP A 67 2.09 -16.17 7.28
N GLN A 68 1.88 -15.71 8.51
CA GLN A 68 0.65 -15.96 9.27
C GLN A 68 -0.59 -15.44 8.52
N PHE A 69 -0.50 -14.24 7.95
CA PHE A 69 -1.58 -13.63 7.18
C PHE A 69 -1.80 -14.39 5.86
N PHE A 70 -0.74 -14.71 5.12
CA PHE A 70 -0.86 -15.38 3.83
C PHE A 70 -1.32 -16.84 3.95
N SER A 71 -0.94 -17.55 5.02
CA SER A 71 -1.51 -18.86 5.35
C SER A 71 -3.02 -18.76 5.61
N HIS A 72 -3.44 -17.82 6.45
CA HIS A 72 -4.87 -17.59 6.70
C HIS A 72 -5.63 -17.20 5.43
N ALA A 73 -5.04 -16.35 4.59
CA ALA A 73 -5.60 -15.96 3.30
C ALA A 73 -5.80 -17.16 2.36
N ALA A 74 -4.85 -18.09 2.31
CA ALA A 74 -4.98 -19.30 1.51
C ALA A 74 -6.17 -20.17 1.98
N GLU A 75 -6.35 -20.31 3.29
CA GLU A 75 -7.50 -21.03 3.86
C GLU A 75 -8.83 -20.36 3.49
N ILE A 76 -8.93 -19.04 3.56
CA ILE A 76 -10.13 -18.29 3.18
C ILE A 76 -10.44 -18.51 1.70
N ILE A 77 -9.44 -18.38 0.83
CA ILE A 77 -9.60 -18.52 -0.62
C ILE A 77 -10.05 -19.95 -0.98
N SER A 78 -9.60 -20.96 -0.23
CA SER A 78 -10.02 -22.36 -0.45
C SER A 78 -11.49 -22.63 -0.10
N LYS A 79 -12.10 -21.80 0.76
CA LYS A 79 -13.45 -21.99 1.30
C LYS A 79 -14.50 -21.06 0.69
N THR A 80 -14.09 -20.03 -0.05
CA THR A 80 -15.00 -19.01 -0.60
C THR A 80 -15.56 -19.38 -1.96
N ASP A 81 -16.84 -19.07 -2.19
CA ASP A 81 -17.51 -19.27 -3.48
C ASP A 81 -16.93 -18.34 -4.57
N ASP A 82 -16.51 -17.12 -4.19
CA ASP A 82 -15.91 -16.14 -5.11
C ASP A 82 -14.37 -16.17 -5.06
N SER A 83 -13.83 -17.34 -5.38
CA SER A 83 -12.39 -17.59 -5.30
C SER A 83 -11.59 -16.73 -6.30
N ALA A 84 -12.18 -16.29 -7.41
CA ALA A 84 -11.49 -15.46 -8.40
C ALA A 84 -11.26 -14.03 -7.91
N ALA A 85 -12.31 -13.41 -7.37
CA ALA A 85 -12.25 -12.08 -6.76
C ALA A 85 -11.30 -12.05 -5.55
N ALA A 86 -11.42 -13.05 -4.66
CA ALA A 86 -10.57 -13.21 -3.48
C ALA A 86 -9.08 -13.37 -3.85
N ARG A 87 -8.77 -14.17 -4.89
CA ARG A 87 -7.41 -14.29 -5.41
C ARG A 87 -6.87 -12.97 -5.96
N ALA A 88 -7.67 -12.23 -6.73
CA ALA A 88 -7.21 -10.96 -7.29
C ALA A 88 -6.88 -9.94 -6.21
N TYR A 89 -7.72 -9.82 -5.16
CA TYR A 89 -7.41 -9.01 -3.98
C TYR A 89 -6.09 -9.44 -3.34
N MET A 90 -5.91 -10.74 -3.12
CA MET A 90 -4.69 -11.27 -2.50
C MET A 90 -3.44 -11.07 -3.36
N TYR A 91 -3.54 -11.15 -4.68
CA TYR A 91 -2.42 -10.84 -5.58
C TYR A 91 -2.01 -9.36 -5.49
N GLY A 92 -2.97 -8.44 -5.33
CA GLY A 92 -2.69 -7.05 -5.01
C GLY A 92 -1.99 -6.91 -3.65
N PHE A 93 -2.46 -7.64 -2.64
CA PHE A 93 -1.88 -7.65 -1.29
C PHE A 93 -0.43 -8.17 -1.29
N ILE A 94 -0.13 -9.20 -2.09
CA ILE A 94 1.24 -9.70 -2.29
C ILE A 94 2.12 -8.62 -2.93
N CYS A 95 1.61 -7.84 -3.88
CA CYS A 95 2.36 -6.74 -4.46
C CYS A 95 2.68 -5.65 -3.43
N HIS A 96 1.71 -5.33 -2.58
CA HIS A 96 1.92 -4.40 -1.46
C HIS A 96 3.02 -4.90 -0.52
N PHE A 97 2.90 -6.14 -0.03
CA PHE A 97 3.92 -6.79 0.79
C PHE A 97 5.31 -6.77 0.16
N ALA A 98 5.40 -7.15 -1.12
CA ALA A 98 6.66 -7.24 -1.82
C ALA A 98 7.36 -5.88 -1.94
N LEU A 99 6.61 -4.80 -2.18
CA LEU A 99 7.20 -3.48 -2.26
C LEU A 99 7.60 -2.94 -0.88
N ASP A 100 6.73 -3.09 0.12
CA ASP A 100 6.96 -2.57 1.47
C ASP A 100 8.14 -3.25 2.15
N SER A 101 8.21 -4.59 2.09
CA SER A 101 9.31 -5.34 2.70
C SER A 101 10.67 -5.08 2.03
N GLU A 102 10.71 -4.58 0.79
CA GLU A 102 11.94 -4.14 0.13
C GLU A 102 12.29 -2.68 0.49
N CYS A 103 11.29 -1.81 0.61
CA CYS A 103 11.50 -0.37 0.78
C CYS A 103 11.59 0.09 2.24
N HIS A 104 10.76 -0.43 3.14
CA HIS A 104 10.60 0.12 4.49
C HIS A 104 11.87 0.05 5.36
N LYS A 105 12.71 -0.97 5.14
CA LYS A 105 14.02 -1.09 5.80
C LYS A 105 14.91 0.11 5.45
N TYR A 106 14.90 0.53 4.19
CA TYR A 106 15.65 1.69 3.72
C TYR A 106 14.97 3.01 4.10
N ILE A 107 13.63 3.08 4.05
CA ILE A 107 12.90 4.28 4.48
C ILE A 107 13.16 4.57 5.96
N GLU A 108 13.16 3.55 6.83
CA GLU A 108 13.52 3.72 8.24
C GLU A 108 14.94 4.27 8.38
N LYS A 109 15.91 3.69 7.67
CA LYS A 109 17.29 4.20 7.65
C LYS A 109 17.36 5.66 7.17
N MET A 110 16.61 6.04 6.14
CA MET A 110 16.53 7.40 5.60
C MET A 110 15.97 8.37 6.64
N ILE A 111 14.88 8.00 7.33
CA ILE A 111 14.27 8.80 8.40
C ILE A 111 15.30 9.08 9.49
N GLN A 112 15.98 8.03 9.97
CA GLN A 112 16.91 8.12 11.09
C GLN A 112 18.18 8.93 10.75
N VAL A 113 18.62 8.89 9.49
CA VAL A 113 19.82 9.64 9.04
C VAL A 113 19.50 11.10 8.69
N SER A 114 18.35 11.38 8.08
CA SER A 114 18.03 12.71 7.56
C SER A 114 17.12 13.55 8.47
N GLY A 115 16.32 12.90 9.32
CA GLY A 115 15.23 13.55 10.05
C GLY A 115 14.00 13.88 9.18
N ILE A 116 14.01 13.51 7.89
CA ILE A 116 12.84 13.69 7.00
C ILE A 116 11.77 12.69 7.41
N SER A 117 10.51 13.14 7.46
CA SER A 117 9.41 12.28 7.89
C SER A 117 9.16 11.13 6.91
N HIS A 118 8.70 9.99 7.42
CA HIS A 118 8.25 8.85 6.61
C HIS A 118 7.29 9.28 5.48
N SER A 119 6.25 10.05 5.82
CA SER A 119 5.26 10.52 4.85
C SER A 119 5.84 11.41 3.76
N GLU A 120 6.91 12.17 4.05
CA GLU A 120 7.55 13.03 3.07
C GLU A 120 8.46 12.25 2.12
N ILE A 121 9.23 11.27 2.62
CA ILE A 121 10.04 10.38 1.77
C ILE A 121 9.13 9.63 0.80
N GLU A 122 8.03 9.08 1.31
CA GLU A 122 7.02 8.42 0.51
C GLU A 122 6.43 9.39 -0.53
N MET A 123 5.89 10.54 -0.10
CA MET A 123 5.33 11.53 -1.02
C MET A 123 6.30 11.94 -2.14
N GLU A 124 7.59 12.12 -1.83
CA GLU A 124 8.60 12.45 -2.83
C GLU A 124 8.87 11.30 -3.81
N PHE A 125 8.75 10.05 -3.37
CA PHE A 125 8.79 8.90 -4.27
C PHE A 125 7.54 8.83 -5.18
N ASP A 126 6.35 9.12 -4.64
CA ASP A 126 5.12 9.27 -5.44
C ASP A 126 5.28 10.39 -6.49
N ARG A 127 5.83 11.55 -6.10
CA ARG A 127 6.17 12.65 -7.02
C ARG A 127 7.12 12.18 -8.10
N TYR A 128 8.19 11.48 -7.73
CA TYR A 128 9.21 11.00 -8.67
C TYR A 128 8.57 10.12 -9.75
N LEU A 129 7.72 9.18 -9.36
CA LEU A 129 7.02 8.28 -10.28
C LEU A 129 5.99 9.02 -11.14
N LEU A 130 5.14 9.87 -10.53
CA LEU A 130 4.15 10.66 -11.27
C LEU A 130 4.79 11.56 -12.33
N THR A 131 5.89 12.24 -11.96
CA THR A 131 6.63 13.11 -12.88
C THR A 131 7.26 12.30 -14.01
N GLY A 132 7.83 11.13 -13.70
CA GLY A 132 8.37 10.19 -14.68
C GLY A 132 7.31 9.67 -15.66
N ASP A 133 6.07 9.52 -15.20
CA ASP A 133 4.91 9.13 -16.02
C ASP A 133 4.21 10.34 -16.71
N HIS A 134 4.82 11.53 -16.67
CA HIS A 134 4.29 12.77 -17.24
C HIS A 134 2.92 13.20 -16.65
N ILE A 135 2.66 12.85 -15.40
CA ILE A 135 1.47 13.24 -14.65
C ILE A 135 1.82 14.34 -13.65
N ASN A 136 0.99 15.39 -13.57
CA ASN A 136 1.19 16.45 -12.59
C ASN A 136 0.90 15.91 -11.16
N PRO A 137 1.91 15.84 -10.27
CA PRO A 137 1.77 15.23 -8.95
C PRO A 137 0.82 16.02 -8.04
N VAL A 138 0.84 17.35 -8.14
CA VAL A 138 0.08 18.26 -7.27
C VAL A 138 -1.43 18.13 -7.48
N THR A 139 -1.85 17.78 -8.70
CA THR A 139 -3.26 17.65 -9.08
C THR A 139 -3.76 16.21 -9.09
N TYR A 140 -2.88 15.23 -8.94
CA TYR A 140 -3.23 13.83 -9.09
C TYR A 140 -4.08 13.33 -7.92
N PHE A 141 -5.25 12.77 -8.22
CA PHE A 141 -6.09 12.12 -7.22
C PHE A 141 -5.70 10.65 -7.07
N SER A 142 -4.97 10.33 -5.99
CA SER A 142 -4.32 9.03 -5.84
C SER A 142 -5.23 7.87 -5.44
N ALA A 143 -6.43 8.13 -4.90
CA ALA A 143 -7.39 7.08 -4.53
C ALA A 143 -8.48 6.82 -5.59
N LYS A 144 -8.22 7.17 -6.86
CA LYS A 144 -9.22 7.08 -7.95
C LYS A 144 -9.64 5.65 -8.31
N HIS A 145 -8.79 4.67 -8.03
CA HIS A 145 -9.01 3.24 -8.32
C HIS A 145 -9.75 2.50 -7.20
N ILE A 146 -10.07 3.17 -6.09
CA ILE A 146 -10.80 2.56 -4.98
C ILE A 146 -12.29 2.67 -5.22
N HIS A 147 -12.97 1.52 -5.28
CA HIS A 147 -14.42 1.43 -5.41
C HIS A 147 -15.03 0.81 -4.14
N PRO A 148 -15.61 1.63 -3.24
CA PRO A 148 -16.12 1.18 -1.94
C PRO A 148 -17.53 0.57 -2.07
N THR A 149 -17.65 -0.51 -2.85
CA THR A 149 -18.90 -1.24 -3.07
C THR A 149 -19.12 -2.27 -1.97
N MET A 150 -20.36 -2.74 -1.83
CA MET A 150 -20.65 -3.83 -0.87
C MET A 150 -20.04 -5.14 -1.37
N GLU A 151 -19.98 -5.33 -2.68
CA GLU A 151 -19.41 -6.47 -3.37
C GLU A 151 -17.91 -6.59 -3.05
N ASN A 152 -17.14 -5.52 -3.26
CA ASN A 152 -15.71 -5.53 -2.93
C ASN A 152 -15.49 -5.73 -1.42
N ALA A 153 -16.29 -5.07 -0.58
CA ALA A 153 -16.17 -5.22 0.87
C ALA A 153 -16.50 -6.64 1.37
N LYS A 154 -17.43 -7.37 0.73
CA LYS A 154 -17.74 -8.77 1.05
C LYS A 154 -16.57 -9.70 0.77
N VAL A 155 -15.81 -9.44 -0.30
CA VAL A 155 -14.62 -10.22 -0.66
C VAL A 155 -13.48 -9.95 0.32
N ILE A 156 -13.33 -8.70 0.75
CA ILE A 156 -12.19 -8.25 1.57
C ILE A 156 -12.36 -8.60 3.06
N ALA A 157 -13.56 -8.43 3.61
CA ALA A 157 -13.81 -8.57 5.05
C ALA A 157 -13.32 -9.88 5.68
N PRO A 158 -13.47 -11.06 5.05
CA PRO A 158 -13.03 -12.32 5.63
C PRO A 158 -11.53 -12.42 5.90
N PHE A 159 -10.67 -11.62 5.24
CA PHE A 159 -9.22 -11.66 5.43
C PHE A 159 -8.74 -11.01 6.74
N PHE A 160 -9.63 -10.35 7.47
CA PHE A 160 -9.30 -9.62 8.68
C PHE A 160 -10.14 -10.12 9.86
N GLU A 161 -9.60 -9.97 11.06
CA GLU A 161 -10.19 -10.49 12.29
C GLU A 161 -11.45 -9.68 12.66
N ASP A 162 -12.61 -10.35 12.72
CA ASP A 162 -13.89 -9.78 13.15
C ASP A 162 -14.31 -8.47 12.45
N LEU A 163 -13.88 -8.25 11.21
CA LEU A 163 -14.31 -7.08 10.44
C LEU A 163 -15.61 -7.34 9.70
N SER A 164 -16.61 -6.50 9.96
CA SER A 164 -17.85 -6.51 9.19
C SER A 164 -17.67 -5.89 7.80
N VAL A 165 -18.47 -6.34 6.84
CA VAL A 165 -18.53 -5.79 5.47
C VAL A 165 -18.73 -4.26 5.49
N ASP A 166 -19.61 -3.76 6.36
CA ASP A 166 -19.85 -2.32 6.52
C ASP A 166 -18.62 -1.57 7.01
N THR A 167 -17.80 -2.19 7.87
CA THR A 167 -16.57 -1.59 8.38
C THR A 167 -15.54 -1.44 7.28
N VAL A 168 -15.34 -2.49 6.46
CA VAL A 168 -14.45 -2.44 5.30
C VAL A 168 -14.92 -1.39 4.29
N LYS A 169 -16.20 -1.39 3.93
CA LYS A 169 -16.76 -0.38 3.02
C LYS A 169 -16.56 1.04 3.55
N LYS A 170 -16.76 1.25 4.86
CA LYS A 170 -16.51 2.55 5.52
C LYS A 170 -15.04 2.93 5.47
N ALA A 171 -14.12 1.98 5.66
CA ALA A 171 -12.69 2.21 5.57
C ALA A 171 -12.28 2.68 4.15
N LEU A 172 -12.72 1.96 3.11
CA LEU A 172 -12.49 2.33 1.70
C LEU A 172 -13.11 3.69 1.35
N SER A 173 -14.34 3.94 1.81
CA SER A 173 -15.01 5.24 1.62
C SER A 173 -14.24 6.37 2.30
N SER A 174 -13.74 6.12 3.52
CA SER A 174 -12.97 7.10 4.28
C SER A 174 -11.65 7.40 3.62
N MET A 175 -10.97 6.38 3.05
CA MET A 175 -9.75 6.56 2.26
C MET A 175 -9.95 7.58 1.15
N ILE A 176 -11.00 7.42 0.34
CA ILE A 176 -11.35 8.37 -0.71
C ILE A 176 -11.61 9.77 -0.14
N THR A 177 -12.34 9.89 0.97
CA THR A 177 -12.64 11.16 1.62
C THR A 177 -11.37 11.86 2.12
N TYR A 178 -10.47 11.16 2.80
CA TYR A 178 -9.22 11.71 3.31
C TYR A 178 -8.28 12.12 2.16
N HIS A 179 -8.14 11.31 1.12
CA HIS A 179 -7.36 11.69 -0.07
C HIS A 179 -7.94 12.93 -0.77
N LYS A 180 -9.27 13.04 -0.89
CA LYS A 180 -9.91 14.25 -1.43
C LYS A 180 -9.68 15.46 -0.53
N LEU A 181 -9.67 15.30 0.78
CA LEU A 181 -9.41 16.37 1.74
C LEU A 181 -7.96 16.88 1.59
N LEU A 182 -7.00 15.97 1.50
CA LEU A 182 -5.56 16.25 1.40
C LEU A 182 -5.13 16.72 0.01
N LEU A 183 -5.90 16.42 -1.05
CA LEU A 183 -5.68 16.94 -2.40
C LEU A 183 -5.88 18.47 -2.44
N ALA A 184 -4.80 19.22 -2.30
CA ALA A 184 -4.82 20.67 -2.15
C ALA A 184 -3.95 21.39 -3.21
N PRO A 185 -4.31 21.32 -4.51
CA PRO A 185 -3.51 21.94 -5.56
C PRO A 185 -3.51 23.47 -5.52
N GLY A 186 -4.56 24.08 -4.95
CA GLY A 186 -4.69 25.53 -4.83
C GLY A 186 -4.24 26.06 -3.46
N GLN A 187 -3.59 27.23 -3.48
CA GLN A 187 -3.07 27.91 -2.30
C GLN A 187 -4.09 28.11 -1.16
N LYS A 188 -5.34 28.42 -1.49
CA LYS A 188 -6.40 28.64 -0.49
C LYS A 188 -6.69 27.37 0.32
N LYS A 189 -6.88 26.23 -0.36
CA LYS A 189 -7.16 24.95 0.30
C LYS A 189 -5.93 24.46 1.07
N ARG A 190 -4.73 24.59 0.51
CA ARG A 190 -3.49 24.20 1.18
C ARG A 190 -3.28 24.96 2.49
N LYS A 191 -3.48 26.29 2.50
CA LYS A 191 -3.43 27.11 3.73
C LYS A 191 -4.46 26.67 4.77
N LEU A 192 -5.68 26.33 4.34
CA LEU A 192 -6.73 25.84 5.24
C LEU A 192 -6.35 24.49 5.87
N VAL A 193 -5.90 23.53 5.06
CA VAL A 193 -5.50 22.19 5.53
C VAL A 193 -4.32 22.28 6.48
N PHE A 194 -3.26 23.02 6.12
CA PHE A 194 -2.09 23.22 6.97
C PHE A 194 -2.42 23.99 8.25
N GLY A 195 -3.31 24.99 8.18
CA GLY A 195 -3.80 25.69 9.36
C GLY A 195 -4.52 24.76 10.33
N ALA A 196 -5.41 23.90 9.83
CA ALA A 196 -6.10 22.90 10.64
C ALA A 196 -5.12 21.90 11.28
N MET A 197 -4.13 21.41 10.51
CA MET A 197 -3.08 20.52 11.05
C MET A 197 -2.28 21.17 12.18
N LYS A 198 -1.93 22.47 12.06
CA LYS A 198 -1.23 23.23 13.10
C LYS A 198 -2.08 23.39 14.36
N VAL A 199 -3.36 23.73 14.22
CA VAL A 199 -4.30 23.85 15.35
C VAL A 199 -4.45 22.53 16.10
N MET A 200 -4.42 21.40 15.39
CA MET A 200 -4.46 20.07 16.01
C MET A 200 -3.10 19.58 16.54
N GLY A 201 -2.02 20.35 16.37
CA GLY A 201 -0.66 19.93 16.75
C GLY A 201 -0.13 18.75 15.95
N LYS A 202 -0.64 18.50 14.73
CA LYS A 202 -0.27 17.37 13.87
C LYS A 202 0.44 17.80 12.58
N TYR A 203 0.94 19.03 12.52
CA TYR A 203 1.58 19.54 11.29
C TYR A 203 2.81 18.71 10.93
N ASP A 204 3.77 18.57 11.85
CA ASP A 204 5.06 17.91 11.61
C ASP A 204 4.92 16.43 11.21
N SER A 205 3.84 15.77 11.63
CA SER A 205 3.59 14.36 11.30
C SER A 205 2.67 14.13 10.09
N MET A 206 1.94 15.14 9.63
CA MET A 206 0.93 14.98 8.57
C MET A 206 1.13 15.88 7.36
N HIS A 207 2.03 16.87 7.40
CA HIS A 207 2.21 17.78 6.27
C HIS A 207 2.67 17.04 5.00
N GLY A 208 3.48 15.99 5.15
CA GLY A 208 3.93 15.13 4.04
C GLY A 208 2.80 14.33 3.38
N MET A 209 1.61 14.27 3.98
CA MET A 209 0.44 13.65 3.32
C MET A 209 -0.19 14.57 2.25
N VAL A 210 0.18 15.85 2.20
CA VAL A 210 -0.24 16.79 1.16
C VAL A 210 0.93 16.97 0.20
N MET A 211 0.74 16.56 -1.06
CA MET A 211 1.75 16.73 -2.11
C MET A 211 2.31 18.16 -2.10
N SER A 212 3.63 18.26 -1.90
CA SER A 212 4.42 19.49 -1.94
C SER A 212 4.22 20.20 -3.30
N GLU A 213 4.61 21.46 -3.44
CA GLU A 213 4.57 22.11 -4.77
C GLU A 213 5.82 21.72 -5.56
N GLU A 214 6.95 21.91 -4.91
CA GLU A 214 8.28 21.59 -5.42
C GLU A 214 8.78 20.29 -4.81
N ALA A 215 9.69 19.63 -5.53
CA ALA A 215 10.41 18.47 -5.01
C ALA A 215 11.31 18.89 -3.84
N ASN A 216 11.53 17.97 -2.89
CA ASN A 216 12.56 18.14 -1.86
C ASN A 216 13.90 17.63 -2.41
N PRO A 217 14.90 18.51 -2.66
CA PRO A 217 16.19 18.08 -3.20
C PRO A 217 16.94 17.08 -2.31
N GLN A 218 16.66 17.06 -1.00
CA GLN A 218 17.27 16.11 -0.07
C GLN A 218 16.82 14.66 -0.34
N CYS A 219 15.66 14.47 -0.98
CA CYS A 219 15.12 13.16 -1.30
C CYS A 219 15.59 12.61 -2.67
N GLU A 220 16.38 13.36 -3.46
CA GLU A 220 16.73 12.94 -4.83
C GLU A 220 17.44 11.58 -4.86
N ASN A 221 18.48 11.40 -4.05
CA ASN A 221 19.20 10.12 -3.95
C ASN A 221 18.33 9.01 -3.34
N TYR A 222 17.43 9.36 -2.42
CA TYR A 222 16.49 8.41 -1.83
C TYR A 222 15.49 7.89 -2.88
N CYS A 223 14.95 8.77 -3.71
CA CYS A 223 14.08 8.38 -4.83
C CYS A 223 14.80 7.47 -5.84
N LEU A 224 16.09 7.70 -6.10
CA LEU A 224 16.88 6.83 -6.98
C LEU A 224 17.08 5.43 -6.37
N LEU A 225 17.36 5.34 -5.07
CA LEU A 225 17.47 4.07 -4.36
C LEU A 225 16.11 3.33 -4.31
N LEU A 226 15.04 4.02 -3.93
CA LEU A 226 13.69 3.46 -3.92
C LEU A 226 13.26 2.99 -5.30
N LYS A 227 13.63 3.70 -6.38
CA LYS A 227 13.38 3.25 -7.76
C LYS A 227 14.11 1.93 -8.07
N LYS A 228 15.35 1.77 -7.59
CA LYS A 228 16.11 0.53 -7.79
C LYS A 228 15.46 -0.63 -7.04
N LEU A 229 15.03 -0.41 -5.79
CA LEU A 229 14.32 -1.40 -4.97
C LEU A 229 12.98 -1.78 -5.63
N TYR A 230 12.20 -0.78 -6.03
CA TYR A 230 10.96 -0.95 -6.81
C TYR A 230 11.19 -1.85 -8.03
N ALA A 231 12.22 -1.58 -8.85
CA ALA A 231 12.49 -2.35 -10.06
C ALA A 231 12.88 -3.81 -9.74
N GLY A 232 13.61 -4.04 -8.66
CA GLY A 232 13.94 -5.38 -8.16
C GLY A 232 12.73 -6.12 -7.58
N ALA A 233 11.79 -5.39 -6.97
CA ALA A 233 10.58 -5.95 -6.37
C ALA A 233 9.56 -6.43 -7.41
N VAL A 234 9.56 -5.92 -8.65
CA VAL A 234 8.61 -6.34 -9.70
C VAL A 234 8.69 -7.84 -10.01
N PRO A 235 9.85 -8.40 -10.41
CA PRO A 235 9.95 -9.84 -10.66
C PRO A 235 9.76 -10.67 -9.39
N LEU A 236 10.14 -10.14 -8.22
CA LEU A 236 9.88 -10.77 -6.93
C LEU A 236 8.38 -10.96 -6.68
N ALA A 237 7.59 -9.89 -6.81
CA ALA A 237 6.14 -9.93 -6.61
C ALA A 237 5.45 -10.86 -7.61
N ALA A 238 5.87 -10.85 -8.88
CA ALA A 238 5.36 -11.76 -9.89
C ALA A 238 5.64 -13.24 -9.54
N ASP A 239 6.85 -13.56 -9.09
CA ASP A 239 7.22 -14.90 -8.62
C ASP A 239 6.41 -15.30 -7.37
N LEU A 240 6.22 -14.40 -6.41
CA LEU A 240 5.40 -14.66 -5.22
C LEU A 240 3.93 -14.95 -5.58
N ILE A 241 3.34 -14.22 -6.54
CA ILE A 241 1.98 -14.51 -7.03
C ILE A 241 1.92 -15.92 -7.63
N ILE A 242 2.89 -16.30 -8.47
CA ILE A 242 2.95 -17.64 -9.09
C ILE A 242 3.10 -18.73 -8.02
N LYS A 243 3.98 -18.52 -7.04
CA LYS A 243 4.18 -19.48 -5.96
C LYS A 243 2.96 -19.58 -5.05
N PHE A 244 2.32 -18.46 -4.72
CA PHE A 244 1.07 -18.46 -3.96
C PHE A 244 -0.05 -19.20 -4.72
N GLN A 245 -0.11 -19.08 -6.05
CA GLN A 245 -1.00 -19.90 -6.85
C GLN A 245 -0.73 -21.41 -6.68
N LYS A 246 0.52 -21.85 -6.58
CA LYS A 246 0.84 -23.25 -6.29
C LYS A 246 0.38 -23.68 -4.89
N VAL A 247 0.44 -22.80 -3.90
CA VAL A 247 -0.13 -23.06 -2.56
C VAL A 247 -1.63 -23.32 -2.67
N LEU A 248 -2.35 -22.52 -3.47
CA LEU A 248 -3.80 -22.63 -3.61
C LEU A 248 -4.29 -23.86 -4.38
N PHE A 249 -3.49 -24.38 -5.32
CA PHE A 249 -3.97 -25.39 -6.28
C PHE A 249 -3.13 -26.67 -6.37
N GLN A 250 -1.96 -26.71 -5.71
CA GLN A 250 -0.99 -27.80 -5.84
C GLN A 250 -0.44 -28.24 -4.48
N ASP A 251 -1.10 -27.87 -3.38
CA ASP A 251 -0.68 -28.16 -2.00
C ASP A 251 0.80 -27.82 -1.72
N ALA A 252 1.33 -26.78 -2.38
CA ALA A 252 2.70 -26.34 -2.17
C ALA A 252 2.85 -25.60 -0.84
N GLU A 253 4.05 -25.66 -0.25
CA GLU A 253 4.37 -24.87 0.94
C GLU A 253 4.38 -23.37 0.65
N LEU A 254 4.06 -22.59 1.68
CA LEU A 254 4.09 -21.14 1.61
C LEU A 254 5.54 -20.66 1.37
N PRO A 255 5.80 -19.75 0.42
CA PRO A 255 7.14 -19.21 0.18
C PRO A 255 7.80 -18.64 1.44
N VAL A 256 9.04 -19.05 1.69
CA VAL A 256 9.87 -18.55 2.81
C VAL A 256 9.97 -17.02 2.82
N ARG A 257 9.91 -16.37 1.65
CA ARG A 257 9.94 -14.91 1.52
C ARG A 257 8.76 -14.20 2.22
N PHE A 258 7.66 -14.90 2.50
CA PHE A 258 6.57 -14.35 3.31
C PHE A 258 6.89 -14.33 4.81
N HIS A 259 7.95 -15.02 5.27
CA HIS A 259 8.46 -14.92 6.64
C HIS A 259 9.30 -13.65 6.84
N GLU A 260 8.73 -12.50 6.45
CA GLU A 260 9.25 -11.16 6.70
C GLU A 260 8.09 -10.26 7.15
N THR A 261 8.40 -9.14 7.79
CA THR A 261 7.41 -8.11 8.13
C THR A 261 7.23 -7.15 6.96
N PHE A 262 6.13 -6.38 6.97
CA PHE A 262 5.96 -5.27 6.02
C PHE A 262 6.85 -4.08 6.41
N GLY A 263 7.17 -3.95 7.70
CA GLY A 263 7.97 -2.86 8.25
C GLY A 263 9.48 -2.99 8.05
N ALA A 264 10.23 -2.20 8.80
CA ALA A 264 11.68 -2.06 8.66
C ALA A 264 12.50 -3.26 9.17
N GLY A 265 11.90 -4.17 9.95
CA GLY A 265 12.62 -5.23 10.65
C GLY A 265 13.64 -4.69 11.66
N GLU A 266 14.60 -5.53 12.06
CA GLU A 266 15.61 -5.18 13.08
C GLU A 266 16.94 -4.68 12.46
N ASP A 267 17.24 -5.11 11.22
CA ASP A 267 18.57 -4.96 10.61
C ASP A 267 18.73 -3.71 9.73
N TRP A 268 17.75 -2.80 9.74
CA TRP A 268 17.79 -1.58 8.90
C TRP A 268 19.04 -0.72 9.15
N LYS A 269 19.63 -0.80 10.35
CA LYS A 269 20.82 -0.02 10.74
C LYS A 269 22.04 -0.36 9.90
N GLU A 270 22.15 -1.59 9.43
CA GLU A 270 23.30 -2.11 8.69
C GLU A 270 23.23 -1.83 7.19
N LEU A 271 22.07 -1.36 6.70
CA LEU A 271 21.86 -1.08 5.28
C LEU A 271 22.67 0.12 4.79
N PRO A 272 23.25 0.05 3.57
CA PRO A 272 23.87 1.20 2.93
C PRO A 272 22.81 2.19 2.44
N LEU A 273 23.10 3.49 2.53
CA LEU A 273 22.35 4.57 1.86
C LEU A 273 23.18 5.19 0.75
#